data_AF-A0A9E3EL89-F1
#
_entry.id   AF-A0A9E3EL89-F1
#
_cell.length_a   1.000
_cell.length_b   1.000
_cell.length_c   1.000
_cell.angle_alpha   90.00
_cell.angle_beta   90.00
_cell.angle_gamma   90.00
#
_symmetry.space_group_name_H-M   'P 1'
#
loop_
_entity.id
_entity.type
_entity.pdbx_description
1 polymer ?
#
loop_
_entity_poly.entity_id
_entity_poly.type
_entity_poly.pdbx_seq_one_letter_code
_entity_poly.pdbx_strand_id
1 'polypeptide(L)'
;MARPSPIRKTSASGRSWNLLTFDRMVAGEVILLVYWAGLGVIALVGFSVVGAGVGLALREEGFSGWLLGGPVLIGGLLLVAALTLLWRATCEFYIAVFRISEDLRALRRSDEASRPEDYPPR
;
A
#
# COMPACT_ATOMS: atom_id res chain seq x y z
N MET A 1 4.67 -39.51 -45.67
CA MET A 1 5.54 -39.42 -44.46
C MET A 1 5.29 -38.08 -43.79
N ALA A 2 4.49 -38.03 -42.73
CA ALA A 2 4.25 -36.81 -41.96
C ALA A 2 4.80 -37.00 -40.53
N ARG A 3 5.69 -36.12 -40.08
CA ARG A 3 6.19 -36.11 -38.70
C ARG A 3 5.25 -35.25 -37.84
N PRO A 4 4.62 -35.78 -36.79
CA PRO A 4 3.95 -34.95 -35.79
C PRO A 4 5.00 -34.38 -34.82
N SER A 5 5.07 -33.05 -34.73
CA SER A 5 5.86 -32.34 -33.72
C SER A 5 5.14 -32.45 -32.36
N PRO A 6 5.80 -32.85 -31.26
CA PRO A 6 5.17 -32.85 -29.95
C PRO A 6 5.11 -31.41 -29.43
N ILE A 7 3.89 -30.90 -29.24
CA ILE A 7 3.65 -29.66 -28.50
C ILE A 7 4.09 -29.88 -27.06
N ARG A 8 5.25 -29.32 -26.69
CA ARG A 8 5.79 -29.37 -25.33
C ARG A 8 4.87 -28.57 -24.41
N LYS A 9 4.08 -29.26 -23.59
CA LYS A 9 3.34 -28.65 -22.48
C LYS A 9 4.36 -28.11 -21.48
N THR A 10 4.53 -26.79 -21.42
CA THR A 10 5.36 -26.17 -20.39
C THR A 10 4.64 -26.28 -19.06
N SER A 11 5.36 -26.86 -18.10
CA SER A 11 4.92 -27.23 -16.76
C SER A 11 4.47 -26.01 -15.96
N ALA A 12 3.31 -26.15 -15.32
CA ALA A 12 2.67 -25.20 -14.44
C ALA A 12 3.37 -25.10 -13.06
N SER A 13 4.69 -24.86 -13.01
CA SER A 13 5.44 -24.65 -11.76
C SER A 13 6.23 -23.34 -11.73
N GLY A 14 5.75 -22.29 -12.42
CA GLY A 14 6.34 -20.95 -12.43
C GLY A 14 5.48 -19.87 -11.78
N ARG A 15 4.45 -20.23 -11.01
CA ARG A 15 3.45 -19.27 -10.50
C ARG A 15 3.95 -18.41 -9.32
N SER A 16 4.97 -18.88 -8.59
CA SER A 16 5.57 -18.12 -7.47
C SER A 16 6.80 -17.30 -7.88
N TRP A 17 7.49 -17.64 -8.96
CA TRP A 17 8.66 -16.89 -9.46
C TRP A 17 8.28 -15.59 -10.17
N ASN A 18 7.08 -15.51 -10.74
CA ASN A 18 6.58 -14.26 -11.32
C ASN A 18 6.24 -13.19 -10.28
N LEU A 19 6.09 -13.53 -8.99
CA LEU A 19 5.83 -12.54 -7.92
C LEU A 19 7.10 -11.73 -7.58
N LEU A 20 8.29 -12.32 -7.72
CA LEU A 20 9.57 -11.64 -7.52
C LEU A 20 10.04 -10.85 -8.77
N THR A 21 9.53 -11.19 -9.96
CA THR A 21 9.72 -10.39 -11.19
C THR A 21 8.68 -9.27 -11.32
N PHE A 22 7.52 -9.36 -10.65
CA PHE A 22 6.56 -8.26 -10.49
C PHE A 22 7.13 -7.12 -9.64
N ASP A 23 7.97 -7.41 -8.65
CA ASP A 23 8.58 -6.44 -7.72
C ASP A 23 9.25 -5.24 -8.42
N ARG A 24 9.78 -5.46 -9.64
CA ARG A 24 10.46 -4.44 -10.43
C ARG A 24 9.55 -3.60 -11.35
N MET A 25 8.31 -4.03 -11.60
CA MET A 25 7.31 -3.29 -12.39
C MET A 25 6.19 -2.69 -11.54
N VAL A 26 6.18 -2.98 -10.25
CA VAL A 26 5.06 -2.75 -9.34
C VAL A 26 5.33 -1.67 -8.29
N ALA A 27 6.58 -1.21 -8.14
CA ALA A 27 6.93 -0.21 -7.13
C ALA A 27 6.06 1.07 -7.20
N GLY A 28 5.56 1.45 -8.40
CA GLY A 28 4.58 2.53 -8.56
C GLY A 28 3.13 2.13 -8.25
N GLU A 29 2.67 0.97 -8.72
CA GLU A 29 1.27 0.52 -8.60
C GLU A 29 0.92 -0.02 -7.20
N VAL A 30 1.86 -0.71 -6.55
CA VAL A 30 1.65 -1.27 -5.20
C VAL A 30 1.44 -0.18 -4.17
N ILE A 31 2.09 0.98 -4.32
CA ILE A 31 1.90 2.08 -3.36
C ILE A 31 0.47 2.60 -3.40
N LEU A 32 -0.17 2.60 -4.58
CA LEU A 32 -1.56 2.97 -4.75
C LEU A 32 -2.51 1.91 -4.17
N LEU A 33 -2.22 0.63 -4.41
CA LEU A 33 -2.99 -0.49 -3.85
C LEU A 33 -2.97 -0.49 -2.33
N VAL A 34 -1.78 -0.33 -1.72
CA VAL A 34 -1.64 -0.23 -0.28
C VAL A 34 -2.39 1.01 0.22
N TYR A 35 -2.21 2.17 -0.41
CA TYR A 35 -2.90 3.42 -0.06
C TYR A 35 -4.42 3.25 -0.01
N TRP A 36 -5.03 2.68 -1.05
CA TRP A 36 -6.48 2.44 -1.12
C TRP A 36 -6.95 1.38 -0.12
N ALA A 37 -6.16 0.33 0.09
CA ALA A 37 -6.48 -0.71 1.07
C ALA A 37 -6.56 -0.12 2.49
N GLY A 38 -5.57 0.67 2.91
CA GLY A 38 -5.60 1.31 4.23
C GLY A 38 -6.70 2.36 4.35
N LEU A 39 -6.98 3.12 3.29
CA LEU A 39 -8.12 4.05 3.28
C LEU A 39 -9.46 3.30 3.45
N GLY A 40 -9.59 2.12 2.83
CA GLY A 40 -10.75 1.24 3.01
C GLY A 40 -10.90 0.74 4.44
N VAL A 41 -9.81 0.31 5.09
CA VAL A 41 -9.84 -0.09 6.51
C VAL A 41 -10.24 1.06 7.42
N ILE A 42 -9.68 2.26 7.21
CA ILE A 42 -10.01 3.45 8.00
C ILE A 42 -11.48 3.85 7.79
N ALA A 43 -12.00 3.73 6.57
CA ALA A 43 -13.41 3.97 6.28
C ALA A 43 -14.33 3.01 7.05
N LEU A 44 -13.98 1.72 7.13
CA LEU A 44 -14.73 0.74 7.93
C LEU A 44 -14.71 1.07 9.43
N VAL A 45 -13.55 1.52 9.95
CA VAL A 45 -13.44 1.99 11.35
C VAL A 45 -14.32 3.22 11.56
N GLY A 46 -14.30 4.18 10.64
CA GLY A 46 -15.16 5.37 10.71
C GLY A 46 -16.65 5.02 10.69
N PHE A 47 -17.07 4.10 9.82
CA PHE A 47 -18.45 3.66 9.76
C PHE A 47 -18.86 2.93 11.05
N SER A 48 -17.95 2.16 11.64
CA SER A 48 -18.16 1.49 12.94
C SER A 48 -18.34 2.49 14.08
N VAL A 49 -17.54 3.56 14.11
CA VAL A 49 -17.66 4.66 15.08
C VAL A 49 -19.00 5.36 14.96
N VAL A 50 -19.40 5.73 13.73
CA VAL A 50 -20.67 6.41 13.48
C VAL A 50 -21.83 5.52 13.88
N GLY A 51 -21.80 4.23 13.48
CA GLY A 51 -22.81 3.25 13.87
C GLY A 51 -22.91 3.07 15.38
N ALA A 52 -21.78 3.02 16.09
CA ALA A 52 -21.76 2.92 17.55
C ALA A 52 -22.33 4.18 18.21
N GLY A 53 -21.95 5.38 17.76
CA GLY A 53 -22.44 6.63 18.35
C GLY A 53 -23.93 6.88 18.07
N VAL A 54 -24.39 6.62 16.85
CA VAL A 54 -25.83 6.68 16.50
C VAL A 54 -26.61 5.60 17.25
N GLY A 55 -26.06 4.38 17.35
CA GLY A 55 -26.66 3.29 18.10
C GLY A 55 -26.82 3.61 19.59
N LEU A 56 -25.83 4.26 20.21
CA LEU A 56 -25.95 4.77 21.58
C LEU A 56 -27.03 5.84 21.71
N ALA A 57 -27.08 6.78 20.77
CA ALA A 57 -28.05 7.88 20.79
C ALA A 57 -29.50 7.39 20.63
N LEU A 58 -29.73 6.29 19.91
CA LEU A 58 -31.06 5.67 19.77
C LEU A 58 -31.45 4.79 20.95
N ARG A 59 -30.48 4.30 21.73
CA ARG A 59 -30.71 3.36 22.83
C ARG A 59 -31.23 4.04 24.10
N GLU A 60 -30.95 5.32 24.29
CA GLU A 60 -31.43 6.10 25.43
C GLU A 60 -32.23 7.31 24.95
N GLU A 61 -33.50 7.40 25.38
CA GLU A 61 -34.38 8.52 25.05
C GLU A 61 -34.09 9.72 25.97
N GLY A 62 -33.80 10.89 25.37
CA GLY A 62 -33.63 12.16 26.08
C GLY A 62 -32.18 12.66 26.18
N PHE A 63 -31.92 13.53 27.16
CA PHE A 63 -30.65 14.26 27.28
C PHE A 63 -29.44 13.35 27.63
N SER A 64 -29.67 12.19 28.27
CA SER A 64 -28.59 11.24 28.62
C SER A 64 -27.97 10.57 27.39
N GLY A 65 -28.80 10.19 26.40
CA GLY A 65 -28.33 9.57 25.15
C GLY A 65 -27.42 10.49 24.36
N TRP A 66 -27.70 11.81 24.37
CA TRP A 66 -26.83 12.81 23.74
C TRP A 66 -25.52 13.01 24.51
N LEU A 67 -25.57 12.99 25.84
CA LEU A 67 -24.40 13.15 26.70
C LEU A 67 -23.42 11.97 26.60
N LEU A 68 -23.92 10.76 26.28
CA LEU A 68 -23.10 9.57 26.05
C LEU A 68 -22.69 9.41 24.59
N GLY A 69 -23.61 9.62 23.64
CA GLY A 69 -23.34 9.47 22.20
C GLY A 69 -22.46 10.57 21.63
N GLY A 70 -22.63 11.82 22.10
CA GLY A 70 -21.89 12.99 21.61
C GLY A 70 -20.36 12.85 21.75
N PRO A 71 -19.83 12.59 22.96
CA PRO A 71 -18.40 12.39 23.17
C PRO A 71 -17.83 11.19 22.40
N VAL A 72 -18.60 10.11 22.27
CA VAL A 72 -18.20 8.92 21.50
C VAL A 72 -18.06 9.25 20.01
N LEU A 73 -19.01 9.99 19.45
CA LEU A 73 -18.92 10.44 18.05
C LEU A 73 -17.75 11.39 17.83
N ILE A 74 -17.58 12.39 18.71
CA ILE A 74 -16.47 13.35 18.60
C ILE A 74 -15.13 12.64 18.74
N GLY A 75 -14.96 11.83 19.79
CA GLY A 75 -13.73 11.08 20.05
C GLY A 75 -13.40 10.09 18.94
N GLY A 76 -14.41 9.37 18.44
CA GLY A 76 -14.21 8.43 17.36
C GLY A 76 -13.93 9.11 16.00
N LEU A 77 -14.56 10.25 15.69
CA LEU A 77 -14.23 11.04 14.50
C LEU A 77 -12.80 11.59 14.57
N LEU A 78 -12.37 12.06 15.75
CA LEU A 78 -10.98 12.49 15.97
C LEU A 78 -10.00 11.33 15.79
N LEU A 79 -10.32 10.13 16.30
CA LEU A 79 -9.50 8.94 16.11
C LEU A 79 -9.37 8.58 14.63
N VAL A 80 -10.47 8.58 13.88
CA VAL A 80 -10.49 8.29 12.44
C VAL A 80 -9.70 9.33 11.67
N ALA A 81 -9.85 10.61 12.01
CA ALA A 81 -9.06 11.69 11.41
C ALA A 81 -7.56 11.52 11.70
N ALA A 82 -7.19 11.22 12.94
CA ALA A 82 -5.80 10.96 13.33
C ALA A 82 -5.22 9.74 12.59
N LEU A 83 -5.97 8.64 12.50
CA LEU A 83 -5.57 7.45 11.73
C LEU A 83 -5.40 7.77 10.24
N THR A 84 -6.29 8.59 9.67
CA THR A 84 -6.20 9.02 8.26
C THR A 84 -4.95 9.86 8.01
N LEU A 85 -4.65 10.82 8.90
CA LEU A 85 -3.45 11.65 8.80
C LEU A 85 -2.18 10.82 8.99
N LEU A 86 -2.18 9.90 9.97
CA LEU A 86 -1.06 8.99 10.21
C LEU A 86 -0.84 8.09 8.99
N TRP A 87 -1.91 7.53 8.42
CA TRP A 87 -1.86 6.75 7.18
C TRP A 87 -1.28 7.55 6.02
N ARG A 88 -1.71 8.80 5.86
CA ARG A 88 -1.21 9.72 4.84
C ARG A 88 0.29 9.96 5.02
N ALA A 89 0.74 10.26 6.24
CA ALA A 89 2.15 10.51 6.55
C ALA A 89 3.01 9.27 6.31
N THR A 90 2.53 8.09 6.72
CA THR A 90 3.21 6.82 6.45
C THR A 90 3.29 6.53 4.95
N CYS A 91 2.23 6.81 4.16
CA CYS A 91 2.28 6.67 2.70
C CYS A 91 3.32 7.59 2.05
N GLU A 92 3.41 8.85 2.48
CA GLU A 92 4.41 9.80 1.99
C GLU A 92 5.84 9.37 2.36
N PHE A 93 6.03 8.90 3.61
CA PHE A 93 7.31 8.37 4.07
C PHE A 93 7.76 7.14 3.25
N TYR A 94 6.87 6.19 2.97
CA TYR A 94 7.19 5.03 2.12
C TYR A 94 7.61 5.47 0.71
N ILE A 95 6.90 6.40 0.09
CA ILE A 95 7.24 6.93 -1.25
C ILE A 95 8.64 7.57 -1.24
N ALA A 96 8.96 8.36 -0.21
CA ALA A 96 10.26 9.03 -0.10
C ALA A 96 11.42 8.01 -0.05
N VAL A 97 11.27 6.94 0.73
CA VAL A 97 12.27 5.86 0.82
C VAL A 97 12.48 5.18 -0.53
N PHE A 98 11.39 4.82 -1.22
CA PHE A 98 11.48 4.18 -2.55
C PHE A 98 12.15 5.12 -3.57
N ARG A 99 11.84 6.42 -3.55
CA ARG A 99 12.51 7.40 -4.41
C ARG A 99 14.01 7.45 -4.18
N ILE A 100 14.47 7.48 -2.93
CA ILE A 100 15.90 7.49 -2.61
C ILE A 100 16.58 6.22 -3.14
N SER A 101 15.93 5.06 -2.99
CA SER A 101 16.49 3.78 -3.46
C SER A 101 16.64 3.72 -4.99
N GLU A 102 15.71 4.32 -5.73
CA GLU A 102 15.79 4.41 -7.19
C GLU A 102 16.81 5.47 -7.64
N ASP A 103 16.92 6.60 -6.93
CA ASP A 103 17.90 7.65 -7.23
C ASP A 103 19.34 7.14 -7.05
N LEU A 104 19.61 6.39 -5.98
CA LEU A 104 20.90 5.72 -5.76
C LEU A 104 21.22 4.67 -6.85
N ARG A 105 20.21 3.94 -7.33
CA ARG A 105 20.36 3.00 -8.46
C ARG A 105 20.66 3.73 -9.77
N ALA A 106 20.08 4.90 -9.99
CA ALA A 106 20.36 5.72 -11.16
C ALA A 106 21.80 6.26 -11.13
N LEU A 107 22.22 6.80 -9.98
CA LEU A 107 23.60 7.28 -9.74
C LEU A 107 24.65 6.20 -10.02
N ARG A 108 24.42 4.97 -9.55
CA ARG A 108 25.35 3.85 -9.79
C ARG A 108 25.45 3.49 -11.28
N ARG A 109 24.34 3.51 -12.03
CA ARG A 109 24.37 3.26 -13.48
C ARG A 109 25.09 4.38 -14.24
N SER A 110 24.91 5.64 -13.84
CA SER A 110 25.64 6.75 -14.47
C SER A 110 27.14 6.69 -14.19
N ASP A 111 27.56 6.29 -12.99
CA ASP A 111 28.98 6.11 -12.65
C ASP A 111 29.63 4.98 -13.48
N GLU A 112 28.94 3.84 -13.61
CA GLU A 112 29.38 2.73 -14.46
C GLU A 112 29.48 3.13 -15.94
N ALA A 113 28.56 3.93 -16.46
CA ALA A 113 28.59 4.42 -17.85
C ALA A 113 29.63 5.53 -18.09
N SER A 114 30.02 6.24 -17.02
CA SER A 114 31.03 7.31 -17.08
C SER A 114 32.45 6.78 -16.92
N ARG A 115 32.62 5.53 -16.45
CA ARG A 115 33.95 4.88 -16.38
C ARG A 115 34.47 4.71 -17.82
N PRO A 116 35.57 5.40 -18.20
CA PRO A 116 36.23 5.14 -19.47
C PRO A 116 36.73 3.70 -19.48
N GLU A 117 36.69 3.06 -20.64
CA GLU A 117 37.10 1.68 -20.94
C GLU A 117 38.63 1.45 -20.80
N ASP A 118 39.28 2.16 -19.87
CA ASP A 118 40.74 2.23 -19.71
C ASP A 118 41.16 1.82 -18.29
N TYR A 119 40.82 0.58 -17.91
CA TYR A 119 41.51 -0.10 -16.82
C TYR A 119 41.90 -1.52 -17.26
N PRO A 120 43.19 -1.78 -17.55
CA PRO A 120 43.65 -3.12 -17.88
C PRO A 120 43.55 -4.04 -16.65
N PRO A 121 43.18 -5.32 -16.84
CA PRO A 121 43.13 -6.29 -15.75
C PRO A 121 44.54 -6.53 -15.17
N ARG A 122 44.65 -6.52 -13.84
CA ARG A 122 45.79 -7.07 -13.10
C ARG A 122 45.36 -8.33 -12.37
#